data_AF-A0A4D4L127-F1
#
_entry.id   AF-A0A4D4L127-F1
#
_cell.length_a   1.000
_cell.length_b   1.000
_cell.length_c   1.000
_cell.angle_alpha   90.00
_cell.angle_beta   90.00
_cell.angle_gamma   90.00
#
_symmetry.space_group_name_H-M   'P 1'
#
loop_
_entity.id
_entity.type
_entity.pdbx_description
1 polymer ?
#
loop_
_entity_poly.entity_id
_entity_poly.type
_entity_poly.pdbx_seq_one_letter_code
_entity_poly.pdbx_strand_id
1 'polypeptide(L)'
;MSCLKRRQQADRFAALAYAARALQRGAPRARVYYDAGNSGWQPARTMAERLRRAGIERYGDGIAVNVSNFNATADEVRYGLSVIRELRRPRLGVVVDTSRNGAGPTRHHRFCDPPGRKLGRPPTAATGIPGVDAFLWVKQPGQADGCAAGAGMFVPGYAYRLTR
;
A
#
# COMPACT_ATOMS: atom_id res chain seq x y z
N MET A 1 -9.69 -9.08 5.64
CA MET A 1 -10.49 -10.23 5.14
C MET A 1 -11.08 -11.06 6.27
N SER A 2 -10.38 -11.18 7.41
CA SER A 2 -10.78 -11.99 8.56
C SER A 2 -12.13 -11.62 9.19
N CYS A 3 -12.58 -10.37 9.08
CA CYS A 3 -13.88 -9.93 9.62
C CYS A 3 -15.09 -10.26 8.72
N LEU A 4 -14.89 -10.83 7.53
CA LEU A 4 -15.94 -11.07 6.55
C LEU A 4 -16.25 -12.56 6.41
N LYS A 5 -17.54 -12.91 6.30
CA LYS A 5 -17.99 -14.24 5.89
C LYS A 5 -17.56 -14.53 4.44
N ARG A 6 -17.53 -15.81 4.05
CA ARG A 6 -17.07 -16.23 2.70
C ARG A 6 -17.79 -15.50 1.55
N ARG A 7 -19.12 -15.35 1.63
CA ARG A 7 -19.92 -14.61 0.64
C ARG A 7 -19.48 -13.16 0.53
N GLN A 8 -19.35 -12.47 1.67
CA GLN A 8 -18.90 -11.07 1.72
C GLN A 8 -17.48 -10.87 1.21
N GLN A 9 -16.59 -11.86 1.39
CA GLN A 9 -15.25 -11.83 0.78
C GLN A 9 -15.35 -11.90 -0.74
N ALA A 10 -16.21 -12.77 -1.29
CA ALA A 10 -16.45 -12.86 -2.73
C ALA A 10 -17.01 -11.53 -3.28
N ASP A 11 -17.99 -10.94 -2.59
CA ASP A 11 -18.56 -9.65 -2.96
C ASP A 11 -17.50 -8.54 -2.95
N ARG A 12 -16.58 -8.55 -1.97
CA ARG A 12 -15.46 -7.60 -1.93
C ARG A 12 -14.51 -7.78 -3.10
N PHE A 13 -14.15 -9.00 -3.48
CA PHE A 13 -13.31 -9.23 -4.65
C PHE A 13 -13.99 -8.77 -5.94
N ALA A 14 -15.29 -9.04 -6.08
CA ALA A 14 -16.09 -8.57 -7.22
C ALA A 14 -16.15 -7.03 -7.29
N ALA A 15 -16.33 -6.35 -6.15
CA ALA A 15 -16.34 -4.90 -6.08
C ALA A 15 -14.98 -4.29 -6.49
N LEU A 16 -13.86 -4.86 -6.04
CA LEU A 16 -12.52 -4.42 -6.45
C LEU A 16 -12.29 -4.62 -7.96
N ALA A 17 -12.69 -5.77 -8.51
CA ALA A 17 -12.59 -6.04 -9.94
C ALA A 17 -13.47 -5.07 -10.76
N TYR A 18 -14.67 -4.77 -10.27
CA TYR A 18 -15.57 -3.80 -10.90
C TYR A 18 -14.96 -2.39 -10.91
N ALA A 19 -14.44 -1.93 -9.76
CA ALA A 19 -13.84 -0.61 -9.64
C ALA A 19 -12.66 -0.42 -10.59
N ALA A 20 -11.72 -1.37 -10.64
CA ALA A 20 -10.58 -1.30 -11.54
C ALA A 20 -11.02 -1.29 -13.01
N ARG A 21 -11.97 -2.15 -13.39
CA ARG A 21 -12.54 -2.16 -14.76
C ARG A 21 -13.21 -0.83 -15.11
N ALA A 22 -13.94 -0.22 -14.16
CA ALA A 22 -14.61 1.06 -14.36
C ALA A 22 -13.59 2.19 -14.56
N LEU A 23 -12.55 2.24 -13.74
CA LEU A 23 -11.44 3.21 -13.87
C LEU A 23 -10.73 3.07 -15.21
N GLN A 24 -10.40 1.84 -15.63
CA GLN A 24 -9.76 1.59 -16.93
C GLN A 24 -10.61 2.09 -18.11
N ARG A 25 -11.93 1.91 -18.04
CA ARG A 25 -12.86 2.37 -19.10
C ARG A 25 -13.03 3.89 -19.11
N GLY A 26 -13.17 4.50 -17.93
CA GLY A 26 -13.43 5.94 -17.80
C GLY A 26 -12.18 6.81 -17.91
N ALA A 27 -11.01 6.26 -17.61
CA ALA A 27 -9.73 6.97 -17.62
C ALA A 27 -8.63 6.06 -18.19
N PRO A 28 -8.59 5.83 -19.51
CA PRO A 28 -7.66 4.88 -20.13
C PRO A 28 -6.17 5.24 -19.99
N ARG A 29 -5.86 6.46 -19.55
CA ARG A 29 -4.49 6.92 -19.23
C ARG A 29 -4.12 6.77 -17.75
N ALA A 30 -5.06 6.41 -16.89
CA ALA A 30 -4.78 6.18 -15.47
C ALA A 30 -4.08 4.83 -15.28
N ARG A 31 -3.20 4.76 -14.28
CA ARG A 31 -2.64 3.50 -13.79
C ARG A 31 -3.35 3.07 -12.52
N VAL A 32 -3.78 1.82 -12.44
CA VAL A 32 -4.55 1.27 -11.33
C VAL A 32 -3.69 0.31 -10.51
N TYR A 33 -3.39 0.72 -9.27
CA TYR A 33 -2.63 -0.09 -8.31
C TYR A 33 -3.56 -0.64 -7.22
N TYR A 34 -3.56 -1.96 -7.05
CA TYR A 34 -4.33 -2.63 -6.00
C TYR A 34 -3.56 -2.60 -4.69
N ASP A 35 -4.19 -2.16 -3.59
CA ASP A 35 -3.56 -2.27 -2.27
C ASP A 35 -3.29 -3.75 -1.91
N ALA A 36 -2.04 -4.02 -1.55
CA ALA A 36 -1.52 -5.34 -1.24
C ALA A 36 -0.99 -5.41 0.20
N GLY A 37 -1.46 -4.53 1.09
CA GLY A 37 -1.03 -4.50 2.48
C GLY A 37 0.45 -4.13 2.63
N ASN A 38 1.21 -4.92 3.39
CA ASN A 38 2.62 -4.64 3.68
C ASN A 38 3.39 -5.92 4.06
N SER A 39 4.72 -5.82 4.11
CA SER A 39 5.65 -6.92 4.37
C SER A 39 5.45 -7.63 5.72
N GLY A 40 4.84 -6.97 6.71
CA GLY A 40 4.63 -7.50 8.05
C GLY A 40 3.29 -8.22 8.25
N TRP A 41 2.47 -8.41 7.22
CA TRP A 41 1.07 -8.86 7.42
C TRP A 41 0.69 -10.20 6.78
N GLN A 42 0.70 -10.32 5.45
CA GLN A 42 0.22 -11.52 4.75
C GLN A 42 1.33 -12.06 3.87
N PRO A 43 1.58 -13.40 3.84
CA PRO A 43 2.54 -13.99 2.93
C PRO A 43 2.26 -13.59 1.47
N ALA A 44 3.31 -13.40 0.69
CA ALA A 44 3.20 -12.93 -0.70
C ALA A 44 2.28 -13.81 -1.55
N ARG A 45 2.36 -15.14 -1.38
CA ARG A 45 1.49 -16.11 -2.05
C ARG A 45 0.01 -15.89 -1.74
N THR A 46 -0.33 -15.72 -0.47
CA THR A 46 -1.71 -15.44 -0.03
C THR A 46 -2.23 -14.14 -0.61
N MET A 47 -1.39 -13.09 -0.67
CA MET A 47 -1.77 -11.82 -1.27
C MET A 47 -1.97 -11.97 -2.79
N ALA A 48 -1.08 -12.66 -3.49
CA ALA A 48 -1.21 -12.92 -4.92
C ALA A 48 -2.52 -13.66 -5.26
N GLU A 49 -2.90 -14.67 -4.47
CA GLU A 49 -4.20 -15.37 -4.63
C GLU A 49 -5.40 -14.43 -4.47
N ARG A 50 -5.35 -13.51 -3.49
CA ARG A 50 -6.41 -12.50 -3.29
C ARG A 50 -6.49 -11.52 -4.46
N LEU A 51 -5.34 -11.03 -4.94
CA LEU A 51 -5.27 -10.09 -6.06
C LEU A 51 -5.78 -10.71 -7.37
N ARG A 52 -5.48 -11.99 -7.63
CA ARG A 52 -6.06 -12.74 -8.77
C ARG A 52 -7.58 -12.75 -8.70
N ARG A 53 -8.14 -13.07 -7.53
CA ARG A 53 -9.60 -13.06 -7.31
C ARG A 53 -10.21 -11.67 -7.48
N ALA A 54 -9.44 -10.62 -7.16
CA ALA A 54 -9.81 -9.21 -7.36
C ALA A 54 -9.62 -8.71 -8.81
N GLY A 55 -9.16 -9.56 -9.73
CA GLY A 55 -9.08 -9.22 -11.15
C GLY A 55 -7.84 -8.42 -11.57
N ILE A 56 -6.79 -8.37 -10.75
CA ILE A 56 -5.56 -7.59 -11.06
C ILE A 56 -4.97 -7.94 -12.43
N GLU A 57 -5.03 -9.21 -12.83
CA GLU A 57 -4.41 -9.68 -14.09
C GLU A 57 -5.08 -9.10 -15.34
N ARG A 58 -6.32 -8.63 -15.21
CA ARG A 58 -7.10 -8.06 -16.32
C ARG A 58 -7.17 -6.54 -16.29
N TYR A 59 -7.19 -5.95 -15.09
CA TYR A 59 -7.57 -4.56 -14.90
C TYR A 59 -6.57 -3.73 -14.09
N GLY A 60 -5.46 -4.32 -13.65
CA GLY A 60 -4.44 -3.64 -12.85
C GLY A 60 -3.16 -3.36 -13.62
N ASP A 61 -2.49 -2.29 -13.21
CA ASP A 61 -1.13 -1.92 -13.63
C ASP A 61 -0.09 -2.32 -12.56
N GLY A 62 -0.54 -2.60 -11.33
CA GLY A 62 0.38 -2.97 -10.26
C GLY A 62 -0.27 -3.14 -8.90
N ILE A 63 0.58 -3.13 -7.88
CA ILE A 63 0.19 -3.15 -6.47
C ILE A 63 0.73 -1.94 -5.72
N ALA A 64 0.00 -1.49 -4.71
CA ALA A 64 0.47 -0.55 -3.71
C ALA A 64 0.77 -1.29 -2.41
N VAL A 65 1.91 -1.00 -1.79
CA VAL A 65 2.30 -1.59 -0.50
C VAL A 65 2.63 -0.50 0.51
N ASN A 66 2.58 -0.86 1.80
CA ASN A 66 2.87 -0.01 2.94
C ASN A 66 1.89 1.14 3.18
N VAL A 67 0.75 1.19 2.48
CA VAL A 67 -0.20 2.31 2.58
C VAL A 67 -0.59 2.57 4.04
N SER A 68 -0.33 3.81 4.50
CA SER A 68 -0.53 4.25 5.89
C SER A 68 0.27 3.50 6.97
N ASN A 69 1.28 2.71 6.60
CA ASN A 69 2.14 1.98 7.53
C ASN A 69 3.56 2.59 7.57
N PHE A 70 4.48 1.91 8.24
CA PHE A 70 5.78 2.44 8.64
C PHE A 70 6.95 1.51 8.28
N ASN A 71 6.70 0.37 7.64
CA ASN A 71 7.77 -0.59 7.34
C ASN A 71 8.84 0.03 6.44
N ALA A 72 10.10 -0.40 6.62
CA ALA A 72 11.21 0.15 5.87
C ALA A 72 11.05 -0.11 4.36
N THR A 73 11.43 0.87 3.53
CA THR A 73 11.27 0.80 2.07
C THR A 73 11.89 -0.47 1.48
N ALA A 74 13.05 -0.91 1.98
CA ALA A 74 13.71 -2.11 1.50
C ALA A 74 12.89 -3.39 1.74
N ASP A 75 12.18 -3.49 2.88
CA ASP A 75 11.31 -4.62 3.18
C ASP A 75 10.08 -4.64 2.26
N GLU A 76 9.49 -3.47 2.03
CA GLU A 76 8.30 -3.31 1.19
C GLU A 76 8.60 -3.53 -0.29
N VAL A 77 9.76 -3.09 -0.77
CA VAL A 77 10.24 -3.42 -2.14
C VAL A 77 10.41 -4.93 -2.29
N ARG A 78 11.10 -5.59 -1.36
CA ARG A 78 11.27 -7.06 -1.38
C ARG A 78 9.93 -7.78 -1.37
N TYR A 79 9.02 -7.35 -0.51
CA TYR A 79 7.69 -7.92 -0.40
C TYR A 79 6.87 -7.74 -1.68
N GLY A 80 6.78 -6.51 -2.19
CA GLY A 80 6.03 -6.18 -3.40
C GLY A 80 6.51 -6.98 -4.60
N LEU A 81 7.83 -7.02 -4.83
CA LEU A 81 8.41 -7.82 -5.92
C LEU A 81 8.16 -9.33 -5.73
N SER A 82 8.13 -9.81 -4.48
CA SER A 82 7.74 -11.19 -4.21
C SER A 82 6.28 -11.47 -4.55
N VAL A 83 5.35 -10.53 -4.29
CA VAL A 83 3.94 -10.65 -4.71
C VAL A 83 3.83 -10.67 -6.23
N ILE A 84 4.55 -9.80 -6.94
CA ILE A 84 4.57 -9.79 -8.42
C ILE A 84 5.10 -11.12 -8.98
N ARG A 85 6.15 -11.68 -8.39
CA ARG A 85 6.70 -12.99 -8.75
C ARG A 85 5.67 -14.12 -8.52
N GLU A 86 4.99 -14.11 -7.37
CA GLU A 86 3.91 -15.07 -7.07
C GLU A 86 2.75 -14.93 -8.05
N LEU A 87 2.41 -13.72 -8.51
CA LEU A 87 1.41 -13.47 -9.54
C LEU A 87 1.81 -14.02 -10.91
N ARG A 88 3.12 -14.14 -11.20
CA ARG A 88 3.68 -14.49 -12.51
C ARG A 88 3.30 -13.48 -13.60
N ARG A 89 3.32 -12.19 -13.23
CA ARG A 89 2.97 -11.06 -14.11
C ARG A 89 4.04 -9.96 -14.04
N PRO A 90 5.17 -10.14 -14.73
CA PRO A 90 6.31 -9.21 -14.63
C PRO A 90 6.04 -7.80 -15.18
N ARG A 91 4.92 -7.59 -15.88
CA ARG A 91 4.47 -6.27 -16.35
C ARG A 91 3.80 -5.42 -15.26
N LEU A 92 3.38 -6.04 -14.15
CA LEU A 92 2.77 -5.33 -13.03
C LEU A 92 3.85 -4.66 -12.19
N GLY A 93 3.70 -3.36 -11.92
CA GLY A 93 4.62 -2.59 -11.10
C GLY A 93 4.27 -2.57 -9.62
N VAL A 94 5.19 -2.06 -8.81
CA VAL A 94 5.00 -1.83 -7.37
C VAL A 94 5.11 -0.34 -7.08
N VAL A 95 4.16 0.22 -6.33
CA VAL A 95 4.31 1.51 -5.66
C VAL A 95 4.38 1.32 -4.16
N VAL A 96 5.25 2.07 -3.48
CA VAL A 96 5.43 1.95 -2.03
C VAL A 96 5.06 3.27 -1.37
N ASP A 97 4.18 3.21 -0.37
CA ASP A 97 3.94 4.35 0.50
C ASP A 97 5.16 4.56 1.40
N THR A 98 5.79 5.72 1.23
CA THR A 98 6.99 6.18 1.94
C THR A 98 6.70 7.43 2.77
N SER A 99 5.42 7.73 3.00
CA SER A 99 4.97 8.92 3.74
C SER A 99 5.61 9.06 5.13
N ARG A 100 5.68 7.96 5.90
CA ARG A 100 6.05 8.01 7.32
C ARG A 100 7.07 6.94 7.74
N ASN A 101 7.78 6.34 6.79
CA ASN A 101 8.63 5.17 7.06
C ASN A 101 10.14 5.48 7.20
N GLY A 102 10.54 6.75 7.34
CA GLY A 102 11.95 7.15 7.40
C GLY A 102 12.71 6.63 8.62
N ALA A 103 11.99 6.23 9.68
CA ALA A 103 12.54 5.58 10.87
C ALA A 103 12.12 4.10 11.01
N GLY A 104 11.60 3.49 9.93
CA GLY A 104 11.05 2.14 9.94
C GLY A 104 9.83 1.99 10.85
N PRO A 105 9.43 0.75 11.21
CA PRO A 105 8.37 0.49 12.18
C PRO A 105 8.90 0.56 13.62
N THR A 106 8.00 0.74 14.59
CA THR A 106 8.37 0.56 16.01
C THR A 106 8.68 -0.91 16.29
N ARG A 107 9.42 -1.22 17.37
CA ARG A 107 9.73 -2.60 17.81
C ARG A 107 8.49 -3.50 17.91
N HIS A 108 7.34 -2.98 18.33
CA HIS A 108 6.09 -3.73 18.46
C HIS A 108 5.14 -3.58 17.26
N HIS A 109 5.63 -3.03 16.14
CA HIS A 109 4.85 -2.81 14.92
C HIS A 109 3.50 -2.11 15.15
N ARG A 110 3.45 -1.16 16.09
CA ARG A 110 2.26 -0.35 16.33
C ARG A 110 1.94 0.48 15.09
N PHE A 111 0.74 0.31 14.55
CA PHE A 111 0.30 0.99 13.32
C PHE A 111 -0.53 2.26 13.58
N CYS A 112 -1.09 2.44 14.78
CA CYS A 112 -1.99 3.57 15.05
C CYS A 112 -1.26 4.69 15.79
N ASP A 113 -0.91 5.75 15.05
CA ASP A 113 -0.17 6.94 15.51
C ASP A 113 1.06 6.63 16.40
N PRO A 114 1.98 5.73 15.99
CA PRO A 114 3.16 5.41 16.79
C PRO A 114 4.11 6.62 16.93
N PRO A 115 4.75 6.79 18.09
CA PRO A 115 5.74 7.85 18.28
C PRO A 115 7.06 7.55 17.55
N GLY A 116 7.89 8.58 17.40
CA GLY A 116 9.26 8.48 16.89
C GLY A 116 9.37 7.98 15.44
N ARG A 117 8.30 8.13 14.64
CA ARG A 117 8.36 7.90 13.19
C ARG A 117 8.84 9.16 12.50
N LYS A 118 9.36 9.01 11.28
CA LYS A 118 9.87 10.12 10.46
C LYS A 118 9.31 10.06 9.06
N LEU A 119 9.23 11.21 8.39
CA LEU A 119 8.98 11.26 6.95
C LEU A 119 9.96 10.34 6.23
N GLY A 120 9.46 9.57 5.27
CA GLY A 120 10.31 8.78 4.39
C GLY A 120 10.73 9.57 3.16
N ARG A 121 11.19 8.84 2.14
CA ARG A 121 11.61 9.43 0.86
C ARG A 121 10.44 10.22 0.23
N PRO A 122 10.66 11.46 -0.24
CA PRO A 122 9.62 12.20 -0.96
C PRO A 122 9.14 11.46 -2.22
N PRO A 123 7.91 11.73 -2.70
CA PRO A 123 7.36 11.06 -3.87
C PRO A 123 8.25 11.18 -5.11
N THR A 124 8.52 10.06 -5.78
CA THR A 124 9.36 10.03 -6.99
C THR A 124 9.16 8.75 -7.78
N ALA A 125 9.17 8.88 -9.12
CA ALA A 125 9.24 7.74 -10.04
C ALA A 125 10.68 7.30 -10.34
N ALA A 126 11.69 8.10 -9.96
CA ALA A 126 13.11 7.77 -10.12
C ALA A 126 13.57 6.82 -8.99
N THR A 127 13.00 5.63 -8.95
CA THR A 127 13.26 4.64 -7.89
C THR A 127 14.63 3.99 -8.05
N GLY A 128 15.09 3.80 -9.29
CA GLY A 128 16.31 3.06 -9.64
C GLY A 128 16.17 1.55 -9.47
N ILE A 129 14.97 1.03 -9.21
CA ILE A 129 14.73 -0.38 -8.89
C ILE A 129 13.78 -0.97 -9.95
N PRO A 130 14.23 -1.93 -10.77
CA PRO A 130 13.36 -2.59 -11.74
C PRO A 130 12.10 -3.19 -11.09
N GLY A 131 10.94 -2.90 -11.68
CA GLY A 131 9.64 -3.36 -11.17
C GLY A 131 9.03 -2.50 -10.05
N VAL A 132 9.71 -1.45 -9.59
CA VAL A 132 9.16 -0.47 -8.64
C VAL A 132 8.92 0.86 -9.37
N ASP A 133 7.65 1.16 -9.60
CA ASP A 133 7.22 2.29 -10.41
C ASP A 133 7.38 3.63 -9.68
N ALA A 134 7.12 3.68 -8.38
CA ALA A 134 7.24 4.90 -7.61
C ALA A 134 7.35 4.67 -6.09
N PHE A 135 8.01 5.62 -5.43
CA PHE A 135 7.76 5.92 -4.04
C PHE A 135 6.73 7.04 -3.98
N LEU A 136 5.68 6.85 -3.17
CA LEU A 136 4.58 7.81 -3.06
C LEU A 136 4.32 8.13 -1.59
N TRP A 137 3.71 9.28 -1.33
CA TRP A 137 3.06 9.56 -0.05
C TRP A 137 1.56 9.37 -0.25
N VAL A 138 1.10 8.14 -0.06
CA VAL A 138 -0.32 7.81 -0.23
C VAL A 138 -1.09 8.28 1.00
N LYS A 139 -0.61 7.93 2.20
CA LYS A 139 -1.03 8.58 3.44
C LYS A 139 -0.44 10.00 3.48
N GLN A 140 -1.27 10.95 3.88
CA GLN A 140 -0.84 12.34 4.09
C GLN A 140 -0.17 12.47 5.47
N PRO A 141 1.13 12.81 5.54
CA PRO A 141 1.81 13.00 6.82
C PRO A 141 1.14 14.08 7.69
N GLY A 142 0.93 13.77 8.97
CA GLY A 142 0.21 14.64 9.90
C GLY A 142 -1.27 14.31 10.07
N GLN A 143 -1.88 13.56 9.16
CA GLN A 143 -3.22 13.00 9.41
C GLN A 143 -3.14 11.82 10.39
N ALA A 144 -3.96 11.86 11.43
CA ALA A 144 -4.05 10.79 12.42
C ALA A 144 -4.56 9.47 11.83
N ASP A 145 -4.19 8.37 12.46
CA ASP A 145 -4.65 7.01 12.15
C ASP A 145 -5.88 6.60 12.96
N GLY A 146 -6.19 7.34 14.04
CA GLY A 146 -7.35 7.09 14.91
C GLY A 146 -7.04 7.08 16.41
N CYS A 147 -5.77 7.20 16.80
CA CYS A 147 -5.34 7.11 18.21
C CYS A 147 -4.94 8.46 18.80
N ALA A 148 -4.29 9.32 18.02
CA ALA A 148 -3.97 10.68 18.44
C ALA A 148 -5.15 11.64 18.24
N ALA A 149 -6.01 11.34 17.26
CA ALA A 149 -7.25 12.04 16.94
C ALA A 149 -8.12 11.15 16.05
N GLY A 150 -9.29 11.64 15.60
CA GLY A 150 -10.10 10.93 14.61
C GLY A 150 -9.32 10.62 13.33
N ALA A 151 -9.47 9.42 12.77
CA ALA A 151 -8.73 8.98 11.60
C ALA A 151 -8.95 9.96 10.42
N GLY A 152 -7.84 10.43 9.83
CA GLY A 152 -7.86 11.43 8.75
C GLY A 152 -7.81 12.89 9.21
N MET A 153 -8.01 13.18 10.50
CA MET A 153 -7.85 14.54 11.01
C MET A 153 -6.38 14.97 10.98
N PHE A 154 -6.12 16.19 10.49
CA PHE A 154 -4.79 16.77 10.53
C PHE A 154 -4.43 17.24 11.93
N VAL A 155 -3.29 16.77 12.44
CA VAL A 155 -2.75 17.12 13.75
C VAL A 155 -1.39 17.82 13.53
N PRO A 156 -1.31 19.15 13.64
CA PRO A 156 -0.09 19.92 13.33
C PRO A 156 1.14 19.44 14.10
N GLY A 157 0.98 19.15 15.40
CA GLY A 157 2.05 18.63 16.24
C GLY A 157 2.55 17.24 15.79
N TYR A 158 1.68 16.41 15.21
CA TYR A 158 2.10 15.13 14.65
C TYR A 158 2.90 15.33 13.36
N ALA A 159 2.41 16.18 12.46
CA ALA A 159 3.11 16.54 11.23
C ALA A 159 4.53 17.05 11.52
N TYR A 160 4.64 17.98 12.48
CA TYR A 160 5.92 18.55 12.90
C TYR A 160 6.88 17.48 13.44
N ARG A 161 6.41 16.56 14.30
CA ARG A 161 7.26 15.49 14.85
C ARG A 161 7.79 14.53 13.79
N LEU A 162 7.07 14.31 12.69
CA LEU A 162 7.55 13.46 11.59
C LEU A 162 8.77 14.08 10.86
N THR A 163 8.99 15.39 10.98
CA THR A 163 10.10 16.10 10.32
C THR A 163 11.38 16.13 11.15
N ARG A 164 11.34 15.67 12.41
CA ARG A 164 12.43 15.77 13.38
C ARG A 164 13.18 14.45 13.54
#